data_AF-A0A7C3WCL6-F1
#
_entry.id   AF-A0A7C3WCL6-F1
#
_cell.length_a   1.000
_cell.length_b   1.000
_cell.length_c   1.000
_cell.angle_alpha   90.00
_cell.angle_beta   90.00
_cell.angle_gamma   90.00
#
_symmetry.space_group_name_H-M   'P 1'
#
loop_
_entity.id
_entity.type
_entity.pdbx_description
1 polymer ?
#
loop_
_entity_poly.entity_id
_entity_poly.type
_entity_poly.pdbx_seq_one_letter_code
_entity_poly.pdbx_strand_id
1 'polypeptide(L)'
;MSSSVVNRVAIVGWEWIVILAILAVIMIWGPDKIPKLARALGQARKEFEKAQKEFTNPAAEPEPASTAEPKAASDDYLIQTAKSLGIETAGKTREQISKEILEKARTTQPPTPTQPQNTQQQ
;
A
#
# COMPACT_ATOMS: atom_id res chain seq x y z
N MET A 1 30.04 -5.35 42.14
CA MET A 1 29.55 -4.40 41.11
C MET A 1 30.40 -4.48 39.84
N SER A 2 30.41 -5.62 39.12
CA SER A 2 31.32 -5.81 37.97
C SER A 2 30.76 -6.64 36.80
N SER A 3 29.49 -7.06 36.84
CA SER A 3 28.88 -7.85 35.75
C SER A 3 28.16 -7.01 34.70
N SER A 4 27.79 -5.76 34.99
CA SER A 4 27.04 -4.90 34.07
C SER A 4 27.91 -4.13 33.06
N VAL A 5 29.21 -3.95 33.34
CA VAL A 5 30.14 -3.27 32.41
C VAL A 5 30.66 -4.23 31.34
N VAL A 6 30.94 -5.49 31.72
CA VAL A 6 31.45 -6.53 30.82
C VAL A 6 30.44 -6.84 29.71
N ASN A 7 29.15 -6.97 30.03
CA ASN A 7 28.14 -7.19 29.00
C ASN A 7 27.97 -6.00 28.04
N ARG A 8 28.13 -4.75 28.50
CA ARG A 8 28.07 -3.58 27.60
C ARG A 8 29.27 -3.52 26.67
N VAL A 9 30.47 -3.80 27.17
CA VAL A 9 31.68 -3.86 26.33
C VAL A 9 31.65 -5.06 25.39
N ALA A 10 31.11 -6.20 25.82
CA ALA A 10 30.97 -7.39 24.99
C ALA A 10 29.97 -7.17 23.84
N ILE A 11 28.80 -6.57 24.10
CA ILE A 11 27.82 -6.29 23.05
C ILE A 11 28.41 -5.28 22.04
N VAL A 12 28.99 -4.19 22.53
CA VAL A 12 29.61 -3.16 21.67
C VAL A 12 30.76 -3.76 20.84
N GLY A 13 31.58 -4.63 21.42
CA GLY A 13 32.68 -5.29 20.71
C GLY A 13 32.21 -6.23 19.59
N TRP A 14 31.13 -6.99 19.82
CA TRP A 14 30.56 -7.91 18.83
C TRP A 14 29.88 -7.17 17.67
N GLU A 15 29.21 -6.05 17.93
CA GLU A 15 28.62 -5.20 16.90
C GLU A 15 29.67 -4.73 15.88
N TRP A 16 30.84 -4.28 16.35
CA TRP A 16 31.95 -3.88 15.47
C TRP A 16 32.49 -5.03 14.61
N ILE A 17 32.56 -6.24 15.16
CA ILE A 17 32.98 -7.43 14.41
C ILE A 17 31.98 -7.75 13.30
N VAL A 18 30.68 -7.71 13.60
CA VAL A 18 29.63 -7.96 12.60
C VAL A 18 29.66 -6.89 11.50
N ILE A 19 29.84 -5.62 11.84
CA ILE A 19 29.97 -4.52 10.87
C ILE A 19 31.20 -4.73 9.98
N LEU A 20 32.35 -5.08 10.55
CA LEU A 20 33.57 -5.38 9.78
C LEU A 20 33.39 -6.59 8.87
N ALA A 21 32.70 -7.63 9.33
CA ALA A 21 32.41 -8.80 8.52
C ALA A 21 31.51 -8.45 7.33
N ILE A 22 30.44 -7.68 7.54
CA ILE A 22 29.56 -7.22 6.46
C ILE A 22 30.34 -6.34 5.47
N LEU A 23 31.18 -5.42 5.96
CA LEU A 23 32.03 -4.59 5.11
C LEU A 23 33.04 -5.43 4.30
N ALA A 24 33.64 -6.46 4.89
CA ALA A 24 34.54 -7.36 4.19
C ALA A 24 33.81 -8.10 3.05
N VAL A 25 32.60 -8.61 3.32
CA VAL A 25 31.75 -9.25 2.30
C VAL A 25 31.41 -8.28 1.16
N ILE A 26 31.03 -7.05 1.49
CA ILE A 26 30.73 -6.01 0.49
C ILE A 26 31.98 -5.61 -0.29
N MET A 27 33.16 -5.59 0.33
CA MET A 27 34.42 -5.26 -0.37
C MET A 27 34.82 -6.34 -1.38
N ILE A 28 34.66 -7.60 -1.01
CA ILE A 28 34.96 -8.76 -1.88
C ILE A 28 33.96 -8.85 -3.03
N TRP A 29 32.69 -8.56 -2.77
CA TRP A 29 31.64 -8.67 -3.79
C TRP A 29 31.50 -7.38 -4.63
N GLY A 30 31.85 -6.25 -4.05
CA GLY A 30 31.70 -4.90 -4.58
C GLY A 30 30.37 -4.25 -4.17
N PRO A 31 30.35 -2.92 -3.94
CA PRO A 31 29.14 -2.18 -3.56
C PRO A 31 28.05 -2.22 -4.63
N ASP A 32 28.41 -2.44 -5.90
CA ASP A 32 27.47 -2.52 -7.03
C ASP A 32 26.59 -3.78 -7.04
N LYS A 33 26.88 -4.80 -6.22
CA LYS A 33 26.07 -6.03 -6.20
C LYS A 33 24.75 -5.86 -5.46
N ILE A 34 24.73 -5.09 -4.37
CA ILE A 34 23.52 -4.79 -3.62
C ILE A 34 22.44 -4.13 -4.51
N PRO A 35 22.72 -3.03 -5.25
CA PRO A 35 21.71 -2.43 -6.13
C PRO A 35 21.33 -3.34 -7.30
N LYS A 36 22.26 -4.16 -7.81
CA LYS A 36 21.98 -5.11 -8.91
C LYS A 36 21.01 -6.21 -8.46
N LEU A 37 21.18 -6.75 -7.26
CA LEU A 37 20.28 -7.75 -6.67
C LEU A 37 18.92 -7.16 -6.36
N ALA A 38 18.88 -5.95 -5.78
CA ALA A 38 17.63 -5.27 -5.51
C ALA A 38 16.82 -5.04 -6.79
N ARG A 39 17.49 -4.64 -7.89
CA ARG A 39 16.85 -4.50 -9.21
C ARG A 39 16.35 -5.84 -9.75
N ALA A 40 17.18 -6.88 -9.74
CA ALA A 40 16.79 -8.21 -10.22
C ALA A 40 15.63 -8.81 -9.42
N LEU A 41 15.67 -8.72 -8.09
CA LEU A 41 14.61 -9.18 -7.20
C LEU A 41 13.33 -8.36 -7.39
N GLY A 42 13.44 -7.05 -7.56
CA GLY A 42 12.31 -6.17 -7.85
C GLY A 42 11.64 -6.50 -9.18
N GLN A 43 12.42 -6.75 -10.23
CA GLN A 43 11.90 -7.19 -11.52
C GLN A 43 11.22 -8.58 -11.42
N ALA A 44 11.84 -9.53 -10.72
CA ALA A 44 11.26 -10.86 -10.50
C ALA A 44 9.94 -10.79 -9.71
N ARG A 45 9.89 -9.99 -8.63
CA ARG A 45 8.67 -9.75 -7.85
C ARG A 45 7.57 -9.11 -8.71
N LYS A 46 7.91 -8.12 -9.52
CA LYS A 46 6.99 -7.43 -10.42
C LYS A 46 6.33 -8.37 -11.43
N GLU A 47 7.12 -9.22 -12.08
CA GLU A 47 6.59 -10.20 -13.04
C GLU A 47 5.78 -11.30 -12.33
N PHE A 48 6.17 -11.70 -11.12
CA PHE A 48 5.39 -12.63 -10.30
C PHE A 48 4.04 -12.05 -9.88
N GLU A 49 3.99 -10.79 -9.46
CA GLU A 49 2.74 -10.10 -9.11
C GLU A 49 1.83 -9.91 -10.33
N LYS A 50 2.38 -9.60 -11.51
CA LYS A 50 1.60 -9.57 -12.76
C LYS A 50 0.98 -10.92 -13.07
N ALA A 51 1.78 -11.99 -13.04
CA ALA A 51 1.29 -13.34 -13.28
C ALA A 51 0.20 -13.71 -12.26
N GLN A 52 0.42 -13.46 -10.96
CA GLN A 52 -0.60 -13.69 -9.92
C GLN A 52 -1.89 -12.90 -10.18
N LYS A 53 -1.80 -11.64 -10.64
CA LYS A 53 -2.96 -10.82 -10.99
C LYS A 53 -3.73 -11.38 -12.18
N GLU A 54 -3.04 -11.84 -13.22
CA GLU A 54 -3.66 -12.51 -14.37
C GLU A 54 -4.36 -13.81 -13.95
N PHE A 55 -3.77 -14.59 -13.03
CA PHE A 55 -4.40 -15.81 -12.51
C PHE A 55 -5.63 -15.54 -11.65
N THR A 56 -5.62 -14.48 -10.83
CA THR A 56 -6.75 -14.16 -9.94
C THR A 56 -7.84 -13.32 -10.60
N ASN A 57 -7.53 -12.64 -11.71
CA ASN A 57 -8.48 -11.82 -12.45
C ASN A 57 -8.28 -11.98 -13.97
N PRO A 58 -8.84 -13.03 -14.58
CA PRO A 58 -8.70 -13.30 -16.02
C PRO A 58 -9.38 -12.25 -16.93
N ALA A 59 -9.99 -11.20 -16.36
CA ALA A 59 -10.65 -10.12 -17.08
C ALA A 59 -9.94 -8.75 -16.92
N ALA A 60 -8.83 -8.66 -16.18
CA ALA A 60 -8.04 -7.43 -16.13
C ALA A 60 -6.96 -7.46 -17.23
N GLU A 61 -7.18 -6.65 -18.26
CA GLU A 61 -6.23 -6.35 -19.32
C GLU A 61 -4.83 -5.95 -18.80
N PRO A 62 -3.78 -6.15 -19.60
CA PRO A 62 -2.39 -6.00 -19.17
C PRO A 62 -2.03 -4.52 -18.97
N GLU A 63 -2.04 -4.05 -17.72
CA GLU A 63 -1.56 -2.70 -17.42
C GLU A 63 -0.01 -2.64 -17.39
N PRO A 64 0.63 -1.74 -18.18
CA PRO A 64 2.06 -1.53 -18.16
C PRO A 64 2.43 -0.84 -16.86
N ALA A 65 3.03 -1.60 -15.95
CA ALA A 65 3.47 -1.14 -14.67
C ALA A 65 4.28 0.18 -14.67
N SER A 66 3.64 1.24 -14.19
CA SER A 66 4.26 2.42 -13.59
C SER A 66 3.56 2.78 -12.28
N THR A 67 4.37 3.16 -11.30
CA THR A 67 3.95 3.58 -9.97
C THR A 67 3.12 4.87 -10.04
N ALA A 68 1.79 4.79 -10.15
CA ALA A 68 0.83 5.88 -9.85
C ALA A 68 -0.67 5.51 -10.00
N GLU A 69 -1.02 4.39 -10.64
CA GLU A 69 -2.31 4.29 -11.35
C GLU A 69 -3.53 3.65 -10.64
N PRO A 70 -3.46 2.97 -9.46
CA PRO A 70 -4.69 2.47 -8.85
C PRO A 70 -5.60 3.61 -8.37
N LYS A 71 -5.01 4.79 -8.09
CA LYS A 71 -5.76 5.98 -7.68
C LYS A 71 -6.51 6.60 -8.86
N ALA A 72 -5.86 6.75 -10.02
CA ALA A 72 -6.48 7.31 -11.22
C ALA A 72 -7.64 6.43 -11.74
N ALA A 73 -7.46 5.11 -11.78
CA ALA A 73 -8.53 4.20 -12.17
C ALA A 73 -9.71 4.24 -11.17
N SER A 74 -9.43 4.24 -9.86
CA SER A 74 -10.48 4.36 -8.83
C SER A 74 -11.20 5.71 -8.90
N ASP A 75 -10.47 6.80 -9.19
CA ASP A 75 -11.02 8.13 -9.36
C ASP A 75 -11.92 8.20 -10.61
N ASP A 76 -11.56 7.53 -11.70
CA ASP A 76 -12.37 7.44 -12.93
C ASP A 76 -13.72 6.75 -12.67
N TYR A 77 -13.72 5.60 -11.97
CA TYR A 77 -14.96 4.92 -11.56
C TYR A 77 -15.85 5.80 -10.66
N LEU A 78 -15.27 6.55 -9.73
CA LEU A 78 -16.01 7.47 -8.86
C LEU A 78 -16.59 8.65 -9.65
N ILE A 79 -15.82 9.23 -10.58
CA ILE A 79 -16.28 10.32 -11.45
C ILE A 79 -17.41 9.85 -12.36
N GLN A 80 -17.30 8.64 -12.92
CA GLN A 80 -18.32 8.06 -13.78
C GLN A 80 -19.63 7.83 -13.02
N THR A 81 -19.55 7.26 -11.82
CA THR A 81 -20.72 7.05 -10.94
C THR A 81 -21.39 8.38 -10.59
N ALA A 82 -20.60 9.39 -10.21
CA ALA A 82 -21.10 10.73 -9.93
C ALA A 82 -21.78 11.37 -11.14
N LYS A 83 -21.18 11.30 -12.32
CA LYS A 83 -21.73 11.85 -13.55
C LYS A 83 -23.07 11.18 -13.92
N SER A 84 -23.19 9.87 -13.73
CA SER A 84 -24.45 9.13 -13.90
C SER A 84 -25.53 9.53 -12.88
N LEU A 85 -25.14 9.99 -11.69
CA LEU A 85 -26.04 10.52 -10.66
C LEU A 85 -26.30 12.03 -10.79
N GLY A 86 -25.75 12.68 -11.83
CA GLY A 86 -25.90 14.12 -12.06
C GLY A 86 -25.10 15.00 -11.09
N ILE A 87 -24.03 14.47 -10.51
CA ILE A 87 -23.12 15.19 -9.61
C ILE A 87 -22.02 15.88 -10.41
N GLU A 88 -21.77 17.16 -10.12
CA GLU A 88 -20.63 17.89 -10.68
C GLU A 88 -19.32 17.44 -10.05
N THR A 89 -18.48 16.78 -10.85
CA THR A 89 -17.17 16.27 -10.42
C THR A 89 -16.03 17.27 -10.63
N ALA A 90 -16.26 18.35 -11.40
CA ALA A 90 -15.26 19.36 -11.70
C ALA A 90 -14.90 20.18 -10.45
N GLY A 91 -13.62 20.17 -10.07
CA GLY A 91 -13.11 20.91 -8.91
C GLY A 91 -13.37 20.27 -7.54
N LYS A 92 -14.01 19.09 -7.47
CA LYS A 92 -14.25 18.36 -6.22
C LYS A 92 -13.17 17.31 -5.96
N THR A 93 -12.81 17.10 -4.70
CA THR A 93 -11.89 16.00 -4.33
C THR A 93 -12.63 14.66 -4.29
N ARG A 94 -11.91 13.55 -4.44
CA ARG A 94 -12.43 12.19 -4.38
C ARG A 94 -13.35 11.95 -3.17
N GLU A 95 -12.96 12.43 -2.00
CA GLU A 95 -13.72 12.27 -0.76
C GLU A 95 -15.05 13.04 -0.81
N GLN A 96 -15.07 14.23 -1.44
CA GLN A 96 -16.29 15.02 -1.62
C GLN A 96 -17.23 14.37 -2.63
N ILE A 97 -16.68 13.87 -3.73
CA ILE A 97 -17.43 13.12 -4.76
C ILE A 97 -18.06 11.88 -4.11
N SER A 98 -17.32 11.11 -3.32
CA SER A 98 -17.85 9.91 -2.64
C SER A 98 -18.98 10.22 -1.64
N LYS A 99 -18.87 11.33 -0.90
CA LYS A 99 -19.91 11.75 0.06
C LYS A 99 -21.17 12.19 -0.66
N GLU A 100 -21.03 12.93 -1.75
CA GLU A 100 -22.16 13.44 -2.53
C GLU A 100 -22.86 12.31 -3.31
N ILE A 101 -22.11 11.34 -3.82
CA ILE A 101 -22.66 10.09 -4.39
C ILE A 101 -23.52 9.39 -3.34
N LEU A 102 -23.02 9.24 -2.11
CA LEU A 102 -23.74 8.57 -1.05
C LEU A 102 -25.00 9.33 -0.63
N GLU A 103 -24.94 10.66 -0.57
CA GLU A 103 -26.07 11.52 -0.22
C GLU A 103 -27.16 11.53 -1.31
N LYS A 104 -26.77 11.64 -2.59
CA LYS A 104 -27.70 11.57 -3.72
C LYS A 104 -28.30 10.18 -3.88
N ALA A 105 -27.51 9.12 -3.73
CA ALA A 105 -28.01 7.74 -3.75
C ALA A 105 -29.01 7.47 -2.61
N ARG A 106 -28.79 8.06 -1.42
CA ARG A 106 -29.73 8.03 -0.29
C ARG A 106 -30.97 8.90 -0.48
N THR A 107 -30.96 9.86 -1.41
CA THR A 107 -32.14 10.69 -1.73
C THR A 107 -33.05 10.00 -2.75
N THR A 108 -32.51 9.08 -3.56
CA THR A 108 -33.28 8.28 -4.55
C THR A 108 -33.80 6.94 -4.01
N GLN A 109 -33.32 6.47 -2.84
CA GLN A 109 -33.92 5.36 -2.09
C GLN A 109 -34.47 5.87 -0.74
N PRO A 110 -35.63 5.39 -0.26
CA PRO A 110 -36.22 5.86 0.99
C PRO A 110 -35.27 5.67 2.19
N PRO A 111 -35.36 6.53 3.21
CA PRO A 111 -34.48 6.47 4.37
C PRO A 111 -34.65 5.12 5.04
N THR A 112 -33.55 4.39 5.27
CA THR A 112 -33.53 3.48 6.42
C THR A 112 -33.11 4.33 7.62
N PRO A 113 -34.03 4.62 8.54
CA PRO A 113 -33.75 5.42 9.71
C PRO A 113 -32.96 4.58 10.72
N THR A 114 -32.10 5.26 11.47
CA THR A 114 -31.86 4.96 12.89
C THR A 114 -31.00 3.72 13.16
N GLN A 115 -29.77 3.99 13.59
CA GLN A 115 -29.23 3.28 14.74
C GLN A 115 -29.75 4.00 15.99
N PRO A 116 -30.66 3.40 16.79
CA PRO A 116 -30.81 3.75 18.18
C PRO A 116 -30.16 2.61 18.98
N GLN A 117 -28.87 2.72 19.29
CA GLN A 117 -28.35 1.98 20.43
C GLN A 117 -28.83 2.69 21.69
N ASN A 118 -29.98 2.25 22.21
CA ASN A 118 -30.47 2.58 23.55
C ASN A 118 -31.31 1.39 24.04
N THR A 119 -30.80 0.76 25.11
CA THR A 119 -31.49 0.27 26.33
C THR A 119 -32.83 -0.46 26.22
N GLN A 120 -32.91 -1.55 27.01
CA GLN A 120 -34.10 -2.28 27.44
C GLN A 120 -34.69 -3.30 26.45
N GLN A 121 -34.32 -4.58 26.60
CA GLN A 121 -35.09 -5.58 27.35
C GLN A 121 -34.65 -6.99 26.95
N GLN A 122 -33.86 -7.64 27.81
CA GLN A 122 -34.29 -8.79 28.61
C GLN A 122 -33.23 -9.10 29.67
#